data_AF-A0A7G2LUD8-F1
#
_entry.id   AF-A0A7G2LUD8-F1
#
_cell.length_a   1.000
_cell.length_b   1.000
_cell.length_c   1.000
_cell.angle_alpha   90.00
_cell.angle_beta   90.00
_cell.angle_gamma   90.00
#
_symmetry.space_group_name_H-M   'P 1'
#
loop_
_entity.id
_entity.type
_entity.pdbx_description
1 polymer ?
#
loop_
_entity_poly.entity_id
_entity_poly.type
_entity_poly.pdbx_seq_one_letter_code
_entity_poly.pdbx_strand_id
1 'polypeptide(L)' 'MSYEMIATLMFSSMMLMLLTGQRVFGAIGFIAVVSALLLWGDKGGYDIGFAAAMKLMKWYPLLTLPMFIFMG' A
#
# COMPACT_ATOMS: atom_id res chain seq x y z
N MET A 1 17.58 16.85 23.73
CA MET A 1 17.01 17.29 22.44
C MET A 1 16.03 18.42 22.72
N SER A 2 16.14 19.56 22.05
CA SER A 2 15.17 20.65 22.27
C SER A 2 13.79 20.23 21.71
N TYR A 3 12.71 20.67 22.36
CA TYR A 3 11.34 20.37 21.93
C TYR A 3 11.05 20.86 20.51
N GLU A 4 11.73 21.93 20.08
CA GLU A 4 11.61 22.51 18.74
C GLU A 4 12.18 21.59 17.66
N MET A 5 13.29 20.91 17.95
CA MET A 5 13.87 19.89 17.05
C MET A 5 12.94 18.70 16.89
N ILE A 6 12.25 18.29 17.96
CA ILE A 6 11.29 17.19 17.91
C ILE A 6 10.08 17.61 17.06
N ALA A 7 9.56 18.82 17.26
CA ALA A 7 8.42 19.34 16.49
C ALA A 7 8.72 19.47 14.98
N THR A 8 9.90 19.99 14.60
CA THR A 8 10.30 20.10 13.19
C THR A 8 10.52 18.72 12.54
N LEU A 9 11.05 17.75 13.29
CA LEU A 9 11.25 16.39 12.81
C LEU A 9 9.91 15.65 12.61
N MET A 10 8.95 15.82 13.53
CA MET A 10 7.60 15.26 13.38
C MET A 10 6.86 15.88 12.18
N PHE A 11 6.96 17.19 12.00
CA PHE A 11 6.29 17.88 10.89
C PHE A 11 6.90 17.54 9.51
N SER A 12 8.23 17.55 9.41
CA SER A 12 8.93 17.22 8.15
C SER A 12 8.76 15.76 7.74
N SER A 13 8.73 14.83 8.69
CA SER A 13 8.49 13.41 8.42
C SER A 13 7.06 13.14 7.93
N MET A 14 6.06 13.81 8.51
CA MET A 14 4.67 13.75 8.02
C MET A 14 4.52 14.36 6.63
N MET A 15 5.23 15.46 6.32
CA MET A 15 5.23 16.05 4.98
C MET A 15 5.86 15.14 3.91
N LEU A 16 6.94 14.42 4.23
CA LEU A 16 7.56 13.45 3.30
C LEU A 16 6.61 12.30 2.95
N MET A 17 5.81 11.84 3.92
CA MET A 17 4.80 10.81 3.68
C MET A 17 3.68 11.28 2.75
N LEU A 18 3.28 12.56 2.84
CA LEU A 18 2.29 13.15 1.92
C LEU A 18 2.83 13.33 0.50
N LEU A 19 4.10 13.70 0.34
CA LEU A 19 4.71 13.99 -0.96
C LEU A 19 4.99 12.74 -1.82
N THR A 20 5.09 11.56 -1.21
CA THR A 20 5.46 10.30 -1.90
C THR A 20 4.26 9.49 -2.41
N GLY A 21 3.07 10.13 -2.47
CA GLY A 21 1.70 9.63 -2.68
C GLY A 21 1.37 8.71 -3.88
N GLN A 22 2.35 8.02 -4.47
CA GLN A 22 2.13 6.92 -5.42
C GLN A 22 3.04 5.71 -5.20
N ARG A 23 4.23 5.89 -4.61
CA ARG A 23 5.24 4.81 -4.53
C ARG A 23 5.32 4.14 -3.15
N VAL A 24 4.76 4.78 -2.11
CA VAL A 24 4.74 4.22 -0.75
C VAL A 24 3.89 2.95 -0.68
N PHE A 25 2.72 2.93 -1.32
CA PHE A 25 1.89 1.72 -1.37
C PHE A 25 2.58 0.55 -2.09
N GLY A 26 3.35 0.85 -3.16
CA GLY A 26 4.16 -0.17 -3.84
C GLY A 26 5.31 -0.68 -2.97
N ALA A 27 6.03 0.21 -2.29
CA ALA A 27 7.13 -0.16 -1.39
C ALA A 27 6.64 -0.95 -0.16
N ILE A 28 5.53 -0.52 0.45
CA ILE A 28 4.88 -1.23 1.56
C ILE A 28 4.38 -2.61 1.10
N GLY A 29 3.75 -2.68 -0.07
CA GLY A 29 3.30 -3.95 -0.66
C GLY A 29 4.45 -4.92 -0.92
N PHE A 30 5.58 -4.42 -1.44
CA PHE A 30 6.79 -5.21 -1.65
C PHE A 30 7.37 -5.74 -0.34
N ILE A 31 7.54 -4.88 0.67
CA ILE A 31 8.03 -5.27 1.99
C ILE A 31 7.09 -6.28 2.65
N ALA A 32 5.77 -6.10 2.50
CA ALA A 32 4.76 -7.01 3.04
C ALA A 32 4.83 -8.40 2.41
N VAL A 33 4.98 -8.50 1.08
CA VAL A 33 5.11 -9.80 0.39
C VAL A 33 6.42 -10.49 0.76
N VAL A 34 7.54 -9.76 0.81
CA VAL A 34 8.84 -10.30 1.21
C VAL A 34 8.79 -10.81 2.66
N SER A 35 8.17 -10.06 3.56
CA SER A 35 8.03 -10.46 4.97
C SER A 35 7.09 -11.66 5.15
N ALA A 36 6.01 -11.73 4.38
CA ALA A 36 5.08 -12.86 4.40
C ALA A 36 5.73 -14.16 3.90
N LEU A 37 6.59 -14.07 2.87
CA LEU A 37 7.39 -15.21 2.39
C LEU A 37 8.42 -15.65 3.43
N LEU A 38 9.07 -14.73 4.14
CA LEU A 38 10.07 -15.07 5.15
C LEU A 38 9.46 -15.69 6.42
N LEU A 39 8.25 -15.27 6.82
CA LEU A 39 7.60 -15.77 8.04
C LEU A 39 6.72 -17.00 7.82
N TRP A 40 6.08 -17.11 6.65
CA TRP A 40 5.10 -18.16 6.34
C TRP A 40 5.35 -18.88 5.01
N GLY A 41 6.54 -18.75 4.42
CA GLY A 41 6.90 -19.37 3.14
C GLY A 41 6.59 -20.87 3.07
N ASP A 42 6.92 -21.63 4.12
CA ASP A 42 6.69 -23.09 4.18
C ASP A 42 5.23 -23.51 4.35
N LYS A 43 4.31 -22.56 4.65
CA LYS A 43 2.88 -22.80 4.92
C LYS A 43 1.94 -22.06 3.97
N GLY A 44 2.43 -21.54 2.84
CA GLY A 44 1.59 -20.85 1.86
C GLY A 44 1.61 -19.32 1.96
N GLY A 45 2.68 -18.72 2.49
CA GLY A 45 2.86 -17.26 2.52
C GLY A 45 2.80 -16.58 1.14
N TYR A 46 2.98 -17.34 0.06
CA TYR A 46 2.82 -16.87 -1.32
C TYR A 46 1.36 -16.53 -1.69
N ASP A 47 0.37 -17.23 -1.11
CA ASP A 47 -1.05 -16.98 -1.39
C ASP A 47 -1.53 -15.64 -0.83
N ILE A 48 -0.89 -15.14 0.22
CA ILE A 48 -1.24 -13.88 0.88
C ILE A 48 -0.96 -12.69 -0.04
N GLY A 49 0.21 -12.68 -0.69
CA GLY A 49 0.57 -11.65 -1.68
C GLY A 49 -0.31 -11.72 -2.93
N PHE A 50 -0.59 -12.93 -3.42
CA PHE A 50 -1.42 -13.16 -4.60
C PHE A 50 -2.88 -12.76 -4.38
N ALA A 51 -3.49 -13.15 -3.25
CA ALA A 51 -4.86 -12.78 -2.90
C ALA A 51 -5.03 -11.26 -2.75
N ALA A 52 -4.03 -10.56 -2.21
CA ALA A 52 -4.04 -9.11 -2.09
C ALA A 52 -3.98 -8.40 -3.46
N ALA A 53 -3.12 -8.86 -4.38
CA ALA A 53 -3.05 -8.33 -5.75
C ALA A 53 -4.34 -8.60 -6.53
N MET A 54 -4.92 -9.79 -6.40
CA MET A 54 -6.20 -10.14 -7.03
C MET A 54 -7.38 -9.32 -6.49
N LYS A 55 -7.36 -8.91 -5.21
CA LYS A 55 -8.37 -8.02 -4.64
C LYS A 55 -8.33 -6.62 -5.28
N LEU A 56 -7.13 -6.08 -5.53
CA LEU A 56 -6.94 -4.81 -6.22
C LEU A 56 -7.44 -4.88 -7.68
N MET A 57 -7.10 -5.96 -8.39
CA MET A 57 -7.55 -6.18 -9.77
C MET A 57 -9.07 -6.35 -9.89
N LYS A 58 -9.76 -6.82 -8.85
CA LYS A 58 -11.24 -6.91 -8.83
C LYS A 58 -11.91 -5.57 -8.57
N TRP A 59 -11.25 -4.64 -7.88
CA TRP A 59 -11.79 -3.31 -7.61
C TRP A 59 -11.85 -2.42 -8.84
N TYR A 60 -10.89 -2.56 -9.76
CA TYR A 60 -10.83 -1.76 -10.97
C TYR A 60 -12.04 -2.00 -11.90
N PRO A 61 -12.43 -3.26 -12.24
CA PRO A 61 -13.67 -3.56 -12.94
C PRO A 61 -14.93 -3.13 -12.19
N LEU A 62 -14.96 -3.23 -10.86
CA LEU A 62 -16.15 -2.91 -10.05
C LEU A 62 -16.45 -1.41 -10.00
N LEU A 63 -15.42 -0.57 -10.15
CA LEU A 63 -15.57 0.89 -10.26
C LEU A 63 -15.82 1.33 -11.69
N THR A 64 -15.26 0.64 -12.70
CA THR A 64 -15.45 1.00 -14.10
C THR A 64 -16.79 0.53 -14.65
N LEU A 65 -17.31 -0.64 -14.26
CA LEU A 65 -18.59 -1.17 -14.72
C LEU A 65 -19.77 -0.21 -14.48
N PRO A 66 -19.99 0.32 -13.26
CA PRO A 66 -21.06 1.28 -13.02
C PRO A 66 -20.88 2.57 -13.83
N MET A 67 -19.65 3.09 -13.97
CA MET A 67 -19.39 4.27 -14.80
C MET A 67 -19.71 4.03 -16.27
N PHE A 68 -19.40 2.85 -16.81
CA PHE A 68 -19.79 2.48 -18.18
C PHE A 68 -21.32 2.36 -18.33
N ILE A 69 -22.02 1.85 -17.31
CA ILE A 69 -23.49 1.74 -17.32
C ILE A 69 -24.17 3.12 -17.21
N PHE A 70 -23.59 4.06 -16.44
CA PHE A 70 -24.18 5.39 -16.23
C PHE A 70 -23.75 6.45 -17.28
N MET A 71 -22.71 6.19 -18.07
CA MET A 71 -22.28 7.07 -19.17
C MET A 71 -22.88 6.71 -20.54
N GLY A 72 -23.64 5.60 -20.64
CA GLY A 72 -24.35 5.15 -21.83
C GLY A 72 -25.85 5.42 -21.78
#